data_AF-A0A955Y2J1-F1
#
_entry.id   AF-A0A955Y2J1-F1
#
_cell.length_a   1.000
_cell.length_b   1.000
_cell.length_c   1.000
_cell.angle_alpha   90.00
_cell.angle_beta   90.00
_cell.angle_gamma   90.00
#
_symmetry.space_group_name_H-M   'P 1'
#
loop_
_entity.id
_entity.type
_entity.pdbx_description
1 polymer ?
#
loop_
_entity_poly.entity_id
_entity_poly.type
_entity_poly.pdbx_seq_one_letter_code
_entity_poly.pdbx_strand_id
1 'polypeptide(L)'
;MCSDVYDPDRILHVELEIAPWEWEALQEEHDDWEAREAAGLPLKPWHPVATFRADGEEIHDASVRLKGNPCCSWTSDKLQLVVAFDQQDPDGRFKHLRKLTLDAPPYDPSLLRDRVALSYFRDAGFAASCANHATVHINGQYYGIYANIETVDQELLRREFPDTEHLGNLYKWDYDLGRFRKRNNAGEAADDLRD
;
A
#
# COMPACT_ATOMS: atom_id res chain seq x y z
N MET A 1 -7.01 -17.02 -7.80
CA MET A 1 -7.23 -17.20 -6.34
C MET A 1 -6.36 -16.22 -5.59
N CYS A 2 -6.79 -15.73 -4.42
CA CYS A 2 -5.97 -14.85 -3.56
C CYS A 2 -4.61 -15.48 -3.25
N SER A 3 -3.58 -14.64 -3.08
CA SER A 3 -2.29 -15.07 -2.50
C SER A 3 -2.51 -15.54 -1.05
N ASP A 4 -1.67 -16.48 -0.59
CA ASP A 4 -1.68 -17.04 0.77
C ASP A 4 -1.42 -16.00 1.87
N VAL A 5 -0.76 -14.90 1.50
CA VAL A 5 -0.61 -13.69 2.33
C VAL A 5 -1.97 -13.13 2.80
N TYR A 6 -3.04 -13.35 2.02
CA TYR A 6 -4.39 -12.85 2.30
C TYR A 6 -5.36 -13.91 2.82
N ASP A 7 -4.87 -15.06 3.29
CA ASP A 7 -5.72 -16.07 3.91
C ASP A 7 -6.50 -15.46 5.10
N PRO A 8 -7.84 -15.57 5.13
CA PRO A 8 -8.67 -14.94 6.16
C PRO A 8 -8.48 -15.54 7.57
N ASP A 9 -7.94 -16.75 7.69
CA ASP A 9 -7.79 -17.47 8.95
C ASP A 9 -6.41 -17.23 9.61
N ARG A 10 -5.55 -16.43 8.97
CA ARG A 10 -4.24 -16.03 9.52
C ARG A 10 -4.13 -14.53 9.72
N ILE A 11 -3.22 -14.16 10.62
CA ILE A 11 -2.72 -12.79 10.77
C ILE A 11 -1.30 -12.79 10.23
N LEU A 12 -1.04 -11.97 9.22
CA LEU A 12 0.31 -11.83 8.67
C LEU A 12 1.20 -11.07 9.66
N HIS A 13 2.39 -11.58 9.93
CA HIS A 13 3.38 -10.86 10.71
C HIS A 13 4.35 -10.14 9.78
N VAL A 14 4.44 -8.82 9.90
CA VAL A 14 5.30 -7.96 9.08
C VAL A 14 6.26 -7.23 9.98
N GLU A 15 7.55 -7.34 9.69
CA GLU A 15 8.60 -6.56 10.34
C GLU A 15 9.29 -5.67 9.31
N LEU A 16 9.43 -4.39 9.64
CA LEU A 16 10.14 -3.41 8.83
C LEU A 16 11.31 -2.85 9.64
N GLU A 17 12.52 -3.01 9.12
CA GLU A 17 13.69 -2.27 9.58
C GLU A 17 13.86 -1.03 8.70
N ILE A 18 13.63 0.12 9.30
CA ILE A 18 13.68 1.43 8.66
C ILE A 18 14.69 2.27 9.42
N ALA A 19 15.62 2.90 8.71
CA ALA A 19 16.60 3.75 9.35
C ALA A 19 15.89 4.85 10.19
N PRO A 20 16.37 5.19 11.40
CA PRO A 20 15.65 6.09 12.29
C PRO A 20 15.26 7.44 11.66
N TRP A 21 16.14 8.01 10.83
CA TRP A 21 15.88 9.27 10.12
C TRP A 21 14.84 9.15 9.01
N GLU A 22 14.75 7.99 8.34
CA GLU A 22 13.70 7.73 7.35
C GLU A 22 12.33 7.57 8.03
N TRP A 23 12.32 6.93 9.20
CA TRP A 23 11.11 6.80 10.01
C TRP A 23 10.63 8.15 10.54
N GLU A 24 11.55 8.99 11.03
CA GLU A 24 11.25 10.36 11.45
C GLU A 24 10.71 11.19 10.27
N ALA A 25 11.32 11.07 9.09
CA ALA A 25 10.82 11.74 7.88
C ALA A 25 9.38 11.34 7.52
N LEU A 26 9.02 10.05 7.63
CA LEU A 26 7.63 9.59 7.44
C LEU A 26 6.66 10.22 8.45
N GLN A 27 7.11 10.44 9.70
CA GLN A 27 6.29 11.07 10.74
C GLN A 27 6.12 12.57 10.46
N GLU A 28 7.19 13.27 10.09
CA GLU A 28 7.13 14.68 9.68
C GLU A 28 6.26 14.89 8.45
N GLU A 29 6.33 13.98 7.47
CA GLU A 29 5.48 14.00 6.29
C GLU A 29 4.01 13.87 6.62
N HIS A 30 3.69 13.04 7.62
CA HIS A 30 2.33 12.87 8.10
C HIS A 30 1.83 14.12 8.85
N ASP A 31 2.65 14.63 9.76
CA ASP A 31 2.26 15.68 10.71
C ASP A 31 2.27 17.09 10.09
N ASP A 32 3.20 17.36 9.17
CA ASP A 32 3.43 18.69 8.58
C ASP A 32 3.32 18.68 7.05
N TRP A 33 2.33 17.94 6.54
CA TRP A 33 2.10 17.81 5.11
C TRP A 33 1.73 19.15 4.44
N GLU A 34 1.04 20.06 5.14
CA GLU A 34 0.65 21.37 4.63
C GLU A 34 1.88 22.25 4.36
N ALA A 35 2.86 22.28 5.28
CA ALA A 35 4.09 23.03 5.05
C ALA A 35 4.92 22.44 3.91
N ARG A 36 4.95 21.10 3.79
CA ARG A 36 5.61 20.42 2.66
C ARG A 36 4.96 20.76 1.33
N GLU A 37 3.63 20.76 1.28
CA GLU A 37 2.86 21.17 0.10
C GLU A 37 3.17 22.62 -0.29
N ALA A 38 3.13 23.53 0.69
CA ALA A 38 3.45 24.94 0.49
C ALA A 38 4.90 25.16 0.00
N ALA A 39 5.82 24.28 0.40
CA ALA A 39 7.20 24.26 -0.06
C ALA A 39 7.39 23.59 -1.44
N GLY A 40 6.33 23.02 -2.03
CA GLY A 40 6.37 22.31 -3.31
C GLY A 40 7.11 20.97 -3.26
N LEU A 41 7.21 20.38 -2.06
CA LEU A 41 7.88 19.08 -1.84
C LEU A 41 6.94 17.92 -2.15
N PRO A 42 7.47 16.73 -2.53
CA PRO A 42 6.66 15.54 -2.67
C PRO A 42 5.98 15.18 -1.34
N LEU A 43 4.67 14.97 -1.40
CA LEU A 43 3.87 14.57 -0.25
C LEU A 43 4.02 13.10 0.10
N LYS A 44 4.23 12.22 -0.90
CA LYS A 44 4.28 10.76 -0.71
C LYS A 44 5.56 10.15 -1.30
N PRO A 45 6.76 10.63 -0.91
CA PRO A 45 8.01 10.03 -1.38
C PRO A 45 8.16 8.60 -0.86
N TRP A 46 9.01 7.83 -1.52
CA TRP A 46 9.38 6.49 -1.08
C TRP A 46 10.64 6.55 -0.22
N HIS A 47 10.60 5.87 0.92
CA HIS A 47 11.71 5.71 1.85
C HIS A 47 12.24 4.28 1.77
N PRO A 48 13.57 4.08 1.81
CA PRO A 48 14.15 2.74 1.78
C PRO A 48 13.83 1.98 3.07
N VAL A 49 13.51 0.70 2.92
CA VAL A 49 13.41 -0.26 4.02
C VAL A 49 14.66 -1.12 4.00
N ALA A 50 15.48 -1.05 5.04
CA ALA A 50 16.73 -1.80 5.13
C ALA A 50 16.48 -3.31 5.13
N THR A 51 15.41 -3.75 5.79
CA THR A 51 14.96 -5.14 5.73
C THR A 51 13.46 -5.25 5.95
N PHE A 52 12.78 -5.94 5.05
CA PHE A 52 11.40 -6.39 5.20
C PHE A 52 11.42 -7.89 5.55
N ARG A 53 10.66 -8.30 6.58
CA ARG A 53 10.44 -9.72 6.89
C ARG A 53 8.96 -10.01 7.03
N ALA A 54 8.52 -11.05 6.33
CA ALA A 54 7.19 -11.62 6.50
C ALA A 54 7.16 -13.05 5.95
N ASP A 55 6.39 -13.93 6.59
CA ASP A 55 6.15 -15.31 6.11
C ASP A 55 7.41 -16.13 5.77
N GLY A 56 8.48 -15.92 6.54
CA GLY A 56 9.77 -16.58 6.36
C GLY A 56 10.64 -16.04 5.22
N GLU A 57 10.20 -14.99 4.52
CA GLU A 57 10.98 -14.28 3.50
C GLU A 57 11.61 -13.01 4.08
N GLU A 58 12.82 -12.72 3.63
CA GLU A 58 13.59 -11.52 3.97
C GLU A 58 13.97 -10.79 2.67
N ILE A 59 13.63 -9.50 2.58
CA ILE A 59 13.80 -8.67 1.38
C ILE A 59 14.54 -7.38 1.77
N HIS A 60 15.61 -7.03 1.04
CA HIS A 60 16.52 -5.92 1.37
C HIS A 60 16.40 -4.70 0.45
N ASP A 61 15.56 -4.79 -0.57
CA ASP A 61 15.33 -3.77 -1.60
C ASP A 61 13.88 -3.27 -1.59
N ALA A 62 13.22 -3.34 -0.43
CA ALA A 62 11.88 -2.82 -0.24
C ALA A 62 11.90 -1.29 0.00
N SER A 63 10.79 -0.65 -0.33
CA SER A 63 10.52 0.76 -0.02
C SER A 63 9.18 0.91 0.68
N VAL A 64 9.04 1.94 1.51
CA VAL A 64 7.81 2.27 2.21
C VAL A 64 7.43 3.72 1.97
N ARG A 65 6.13 4.00 1.94
CA ARG A 65 5.61 5.38 1.95
C ARG A 65 4.28 5.47 2.68
N LEU A 66 3.88 6.69 2.99
CA LEU A 66 2.55 6.96 3.51
C LEU A 66 1.44 6.62 2.50
N LYS A 67 0.35 6.06 3.01
CA LYS A 67 -0.87 5.76 2.27
C LYS A 67 -1.92 6.85 2.52
N GLY A 68 -2.72 7.12 1.49
CA GLY A 68 -3.90 7.98 1.59
C GLY A 68 -3.67 9.40 1.08
N ASN A 69 -4.70 10.22 1.23
CA ASN A 69 -4.63 11.66 0.95
C ASN A 69 -4.41 12.39 2.27
N PRO A 70 -3.41 13.30 2.36
CA PRO A 70 -3.02 13.91 3.62
C PRO A 70 -4.19 14.50 4.42
N CYS A 71 -5.03 15.34 3.78
CA CYS A 71 -6.20 16.00 4.35
C CYS A 71 -7.12 15.13 5.22
N CYS A 72 -7.17 13.84 4.92
CA CYS A 72 -8.30 12.98 5.24
C CYS A 72 -7.85 11.62 5.77
N SER A 73 -6.62 11.22 5.46
CA SER A 73 -6.02 9.96 5.87
C SER A 73 -4.94 10.14 6.96
N TRP A 74 -4.35 11.33 7.08
CA TRP A 74 -3.26 11.62 8.01
C TRP A 74 -3.76 12.47 9.19
N THR A 75 -4.91 12.07 9.72
CA THR A 75 -5.60 12.79 10.79
C THR A 75 -5.58 12.03 12.12
N SER A 76 -4.91 10.88 12.17
CA SER A 76 -4.70 10.08 13.38
C SER A 76 -3.23 9.75 13.55
N ASP A 77 -2.78 9.59 14.80
CA ASP A 77 -1.38 9.28 15.15
C ASP A 77 -0.80 8.01 14.49
N LYS A 78 -1.66 7.16 13.93
CA LYS A 78 -1.27 5.90 13.29
C LYS A 78 -1.04 6.08 11.79
N LEU A 79 0.21 5.91 11.37
CA LEU A 79 0.61 5.97 9.97
C LEU A 79 0.02 4.80 9.18
N GLN A 80 -0.57 5.11 8.03
CA GLN A 80 -0.97 4.11 7.05
C GLN A 80 0.16 3.92 6.04
N LEU A 81 0.49 2.67 5.69
CA LEU A 81 1.72 2.36 4.96
C LEU A 81 1.44 1.59 3.67
N VAL A 82 2.25 1.85 2.64
CA VAL A 82 2.40 0.95 1.49
C VAL A 82 3.85 0.54 1.44
N VAL A 83 4.09 -0.78 1.46
CA VAL A 83 5.41 -1.35 1.21
C VAL A 83 5.45 -1.81 -0.24
N ALA A 84 6.48 -1.41 -0.98
CA ALA A 84 6.69 -1.80 -2.37
C ALA A 84 8.01 -2.52 -2.51
N PHE A 85 8.00 -3.57 -3.31
CA PHE A 85 9.18 -4.39 -3.63
C PHE A 85 9.72 -4.07 -5.02
N ASP A 86 9.00 -3.21 -5.77
CA ASP A 86 9.25 -2.94 -7.18
C ASP A 86 9.85 -1.54 -7.45
N GLN A 87 10.28 -0.83 -6.41
CA GLN A 87 10.82 0.53 -6.54
C GLN A 87 12.30 0.54 -6.93
N GLN A 88 13.09 -0.41 -6.41
CA GLN A 88 14.51 -0.57 -6.68
C GLN A 88 14.75 -1.58 -7.81
N ASP A 89 14.09 -2.74 -7.73
CA ASP A 89 14.08 -3.77 -8.76
C ASP A 89 12.67 -3.88 -9.37
N PRO A 90 12.44 -3.56 -10.67
CA PRO A 90 11.14 -3.70 -11.32
C PRO A 90 10.53 -5.12 -11.23
N ASP A 91 11.37 -6.14 -11.07
CA ASP A 91 10.97 -7.54 -10.93
C ASP A 91 10.85 -8.00 -9.46
N GLY A 92 11.16 -7.13 -8.49
CA GLY A 92 11.06 -7.43 -7.07
C GLY A 92 9.63 -7.74 -6.61
N ARG A 93 9.46 -8.84 -5.88
CA ARG A 93 8.15 -9.35 -5.42
C ARG A 93 8.27 -9.96 -4.03
N PHE A 94 7.17 -9.87 -3.28
CA PHE A 94 6.93 -10.67 -2.07
C PHE A 94 5.71 -11.56 -2.33
N LYS A 95 5.87 -12.89 -2.32
CA LYS A 95 4.76 -13.83 -2.61
C LYS A 95 3.93 -13.46 -3.86
N HIS A 96 4.64 -13.10 -4.95
CA HIS A 96 4.09 -12.61 -6.23
C HIS A 96 3.46 -11.19 -6.20
N LEU A 97 3.46 -10.52 -5.06
CA LEU A 97 2.93 -9.16 -4.91
C LEU A 97 4.03 -8.14 -5.17
N ARG A 98 3.69 -7.09 -5.92
CA ARG A 98 4.55 -5.90 -6.08
C ARG A 98 4.53 -5.01 -4.84
N LYS A 99 3.38 -4.98 -4.14
CA LYS A 99 3.12 -4.05 -3.05
C LYS A 99 2.21 -4.68 -2.00
N LEU A 100 2.51 -4.40 -0.74
CA LEU A 100 1.66 -4.69 0.41
C LEU A 100 1.04 -3.38 0.91
N THR A 101 -0.30 -3.32 0.97
CA THR A 101 -1.01 -2.14 1.48
C THR A 101 -1.48 -2.41 2.91
N LEU A 102 -0.89 -1.69 3.87
CA LEU A 102 -1.17 -1.80 5.30
C LEU A 102 -2.05 -0.61 5.70
N ASP A 103 -3.35 -0.87 5.77
CA ASP A 103 -4.37 0.15 5.96
C ASP A 103 -4.79 0.29 7.44
N ALA A 104 -4.96 1.54 7.87
CA ALA A 104 -5.43 1.88 9.21
C ALA A 104 -6.16 3.24 9.20
N PRO A 105 -7.26 3.37 8.44
CA PRO A 105 -7.86 4.67 8.23
C PRO A 105 -8.57 5.18 9.50
N PRO A 106 -8.49 6.48 9.80
CA PRO A 106 -9.07 7.07 11.01
C PRO A 106 -10.60 6.91 11.08
N TYR A 107 -11.24 6.82 9.91
CA TYR A 107 -12.68 6.64 9.80
C TYR A 107 -13.12 5.18 10.01
N ASP A 108 -12.24 4.17 9.96
CA ASP A 108 -12.57 2.78 10.32
C ASP A 108 -11.76 2.27 11.53
N PRO A 109 -12.17 2.61 12.76
CA PRO A 109 -11.53 2.11 13.99
C PRO A 109 -11.59 0.58 14.14
N SER A 110 -12.49 -0.09 13.41
CA SER A 110 -12.64 -1.55 13.50
C SER A 110 -11.61 -2.30 12.68
N LEU A 111 -11.06 -1.69 11.62
CA LEU A 111 -10.24 -2.32 10.59
C LEU A 111 -10.93 -3.50 9.87
N LEU A 112 -12.26 -3.63 10.02
CA LEU A 112 -13.04 -4.75 9.50
C LEU A 112 -13.81 -4.41 8.23
N ARG A 113 -14.08 -3.13 7.94
CA ARG A 113 -15.03 -2.78 6.88
C ARG A 113 -14.56 -3.26 5.52
N ASP A 114 -13.30 -3.00 5.18
CA ASP A 114 -12.73 -3.46 3.91
C ASP A 114 -12.66 -4.97 3.85
N ARG A 115 -12.23 -5.64 4.93
CA ARG A 115 -12.18 -7.11 4.99
C ARG A 115 -13.55 -7.72 4.68
N VAL A 116 -14.61 -7.24 5.35
CA VAL A 116 -15.97 -7.78 5.19
C VAL A 116 -16.54 -7.43 3.82
N ALA A 117 -16.45 -6.16 3.40
CA ALA A 117 -17.03 -5.72 2.14
C ALA A 117 -16.34 -6.37 0.93
N LEU A 118 -15.01 -6.41 0.92
CA LEU A 118 -14.26 -7.05 -0.16
C LEU A 118 -14.51 -8.56 -0.20
N SER A 119 -14.63 -9.24 0.95
CA SER A 119 -15.02 -10.65 0.98
C SER A 119 -16.39 -10.86 0.35
N TYR A 120 -17.38 -10.06 0.76
CA TYR A 120 -18.72 -10.14 0.21
C TYR A 120 -18.75 -9.91 -1.30
N PHE A 121 -17.98 -8.94 -1.82
CA PHE A 121 -17.90 -8.70 -3.26
C PHE A 121 -17.31 -9.90 -4.02
N ARG A 122 -16.27 -10.55 -3.48
CA ARG A 122 -15.71 -11.77 -4.08
C ARG A 122 -16.72 -12.93 -4.05
N ASP A 123 -17.41 -13.12 -2.93
CA ASP A 123 -18.45 -14.15 -2.80
C ASP A 123 -19.62 -13.92 -3.77
N ALA A 124 -19.92 -12.66 -4.08
CA ALA A 124 -20.91 -12.27 -5.08
C ALA A 124 -20.40 -12.32 -6.53
N GLY A 125 -19.14 -12.74 -6.77
CA GLY A 125 -18.56 -12.91 -8.10
C GLY A 125 -17.99 -11.62 -8.72
N PHE A 126 -17.80 -10.56 -7.94
CA PHE A 126 -17.12 -9.35 -8.41
C PHE A 126 -15.61 -9.46 -8.26
N ALA A 127 -14.88 -8.92 -9.25
CA ALA A 127 -13.44 -8.72 -9.15
C ALA A 127 -13.13 -7.70 -8.04
N ALA A 128 -12.54 -8.17 -6.94
CA ALA A 128 -12.25 -7.36 -5.76
C ALA A 128 -10.94 -7.79 -5.09
N SER A 129 -10.26 -6.82 -4.48
CA SER A 129 -9.02 -7.06 -3.71
C SER A 129 -9.23 -8.12 -2.63
N CYS A 130 -8.21 -8.94 -2.37
CA CYS A 130 -8.17 -9.78 -1.17
C CYS A 130 -7.77 -8.96 0.06
N ALA A 131 -8.23 -9.39 1.24
CA ALA A 131 -7.93 -8.67 2.47
C ALA A 131 -7.99 -9.59 3.69
N ASN A 132 -7.06 -9.39 4.62
CA ASN A 132 -7.04 -9.96 5.96
C ASN A 132 -6.46 -8.93 6.95
N HIS A 133 -5.81 -9.38 8.03
CA HIS A 133 -5.11 -8.49 8.96
C HIS A 133 -3.63 -8.82 9.01
N ALA A 134 -2.83 -7.81 9.33
CA ALA A 134 -1.41 -7.95 9.64
C ALA A 134 -1.05 -7.29 10.96
N THR A 135 -0.10 -7.84 11.69
CA THR A 135 0.63 -7.12 12.75
C THR A 135 1.90 -6.55 12.18
N VAL A 136 2.15 -5.27 12.41
CA VAL A 136 3.33 -4.56 11.93
C VAL A 136 4.26 -4.26 13.10
N HIS A 137 5.54 -4.55 12.91
CA HIS A 137 6.64 -4.15 13.77
C HIS A 137 7.56 -3.21 13.01
N ILE A 138 7.95 -2.11 13.63
CA ILE A 138 8.92 -1.15 13.09
C ILE A 138 10.14 -1.20 14.00
N ASN A 139 11.32 -1.49 13.45
CA ASN A 139 12.58 -1.54 14.18
C ASN A 139 12.51 -2.41 15.46
N GLY A 140 11.88 -3.58 15.33
CA GLY A 140 11.70 -4.55 16.42
C GLY A 140 10.62 -4.18 17.44
N GLN A 141 9.92 -3.05 17.29
CA GLN A 141 8.85 -2.62 18.18
C GLN A 141 7.48 -2.86 17.55
N TYR A 142 6.54 -3.45 18.31
CA TYR A 142 5.16 -3.61 17.86
C TYR A 142 4.52 -2.24 17.61
N TYR A 143 4.12 -1.99 16.36
CA TYR A 143 3.50 -0.73 15.96
C TYR A 143 1.97 -0.82 15.95
N GLY A 144 1.41 -1.96 15.52
CA GLY A 144 -0.02 -2.19 15.61
C GLY A 144 -0.56 -3.21 14.61
N ILE A 145 -1.89 -3.42 14.69
CA ILE A 145 -2.65 -4.22 13.73
C ILE A 145 -3.14 -3.36 12.56
N TYR A 146 -3.10 -3.89 11.35
CA TYR A 146 -3.51 -3.23 10.12
C TYR A 146 -4.51 -4.10 9.37
N ALA A 147 -5.41 -3.47 8.62
CA ALA A 147 -6.09 -4.16 7.52
C ALA A 147 -5.08 -4.35 6.40
N ASN A 148 -4.73 -5.60 6.09
CA ASN A 148 -3.83 -5.91 4.99
C ASN A 148 -4.67 -6.13 3.74
N ILE A 149 -4.53 -5.23 2.77
CA ILE A 149 -5.37 -5.17 1.58
C ILE A 149 -4.50 -5.36 0.34
N GLU A 150 -4.98 -6.17 -0.59
CA GLU A 150 -4.34 -6.32 -1.89
C GLU A 150 -4.41 -5.02 -2.68
N THR A 151 -3.24 -4.59 -3.11
CA THR A 151 -3.09 -3.37 -3.92
C THR A 151 -3.79 -3.57 -5.26
N VAL A 152 -4.65 -2.63 -5.65
CA VAL A 152 -5.23 -2.62 -7.00
C VAL A 152 -4.15 -2.20 -8.00
N ASP A 153 -3.54 -3.20 -8.61
CA ASP A 153 -2.50 -3.10 -9.63
C ASP A 153 -2.63 -4.23 -10.66
N GLN A 154 -1.56 -4.49 -11.41
CA GLN A 154 -1.55 -5.51 -12.45
C GLN A 154 -1.59 -6.94 -11.92
N GLU A 155 -1.11 -7.20 -10.71
CA GLU A 155 -1.19 -8.54 -10.15
C GLU A 155 -2.65 -8.91 -9.89
N LEU A 156 -3.45 -7.94 -9.41
CA LEU A 156 -4.90 -8.10 -9.33
C LEU A 156 -5.52 -8.30 -10.71
N LEU A 157 -5.13 -7.51 -11.72
CA LEU A 157 -5.66 -7.68 -13.09
C LEU A 157 -5.33 -9.05 -13.68
N ARG A 158 -4.10 -9.54 -13.51
CA ARG A 158 -3.68 -10.88 -13.96
C ARG A 158 -4.51 -11.97 -13.31
N ARG A 159 -4.85 -11.79 -12.03
CA ARG A 159 -5.63 -12.77 -11.27
C ARG A 159 -7.10 -12.79 -11.67
N GLU A 160 -7.71 -11.62 -11.83
CA GLU A 160 -9.16 -11.48 -12.07
C GLU A 160 -9.53 -11.52 -13.56
N PHE A 161 -8.60 -11.19 -14.46
CA PHE A 161 -8.82 -11.11 -15.91
C PHE A 161 -7.74 -11.85 -16.72
N PRO A 162 -7.58 -13.18 -16.52
CA PRO A 162 -6.48 -13.95 -17.13
C PRO A 162 -6.54 -14.04 -18.66
N ASP A 163 -7.72 -13.89 -19.27
CA ASP A 163 -7.96 -14.13 -20.70
C ASP A 163 -7.75 -12.89 -21.59
N THR A 164 -6.94 -11.93 -21.16
CA THR A 164 -6.65 -10.73 -21.96
C THR A 164 -5.26 -10.85 -22.58
N GLU A 165 -5.20 -10.98 -23.92
CA GLU A 165 -3.96 -10.98 -24.72
C GLU A 165 -3.05 -9.79 -24.38
N HIS A 166 -3.64 -8.70 -23.89
CA HIS A 166 -2.99 -7.60 -23.23
C HIS A 166 -3.70 -7.28 -21.90
N LEU A 167 -2.96 -7.26 -20.79
CA LEU A 167 -3.45 -6.72 -19.53
C LEU A 167 -3.97 -5.31 -19.78
N GLY A 168 -5.28 -5.13 -19.59
CA GLY A 168 -5.98 -3.88 -19.89
C GLY A 168 -5.47 -2.68 -19.09
N ASN A 169 -6.17 -1.56 -19.22
CA ASN A 169 -5.82 -0.33 -18.51
C ASN A 169 -6.51 -0.27 -17.14
N LEU A 170 -5.76 0.11 -16.11
CA LEU A 170 -6.34 0.45 -14.80
C LEU A 170 -6.58 1.95 -14.71
N TYR A 171 -7.76 2.36 -14.23
CA TYR A 171 -8.09 3.76 -14.00
C TYR A 171 -8.51 3.97 -12.56
N LYS A 172 -8.11 5.10 -11.98
CA LYS A 172 -8.55 5.56 -10.66
C LYS A 172 -9.14 6.95 -10.80
N TRP A 173 -10.28 7.21 -10.16
CA TRP A 173 -10.78 8.58 -10.04
C TRP A 173 -9.84 9.39 -9.16
N ASP A 174 -9.36 10.51 -9.70
CA ASP A 174 -8.54 11.47 -9.00
C ASP A 174 -9.42 12.62 -8.54
N TYR A 175 -9.57 12.76 -7.23
CA TYR A 175 -10.44 13.78 -6.64
C TYR A 175 -9.85 15.18 -6.76
N ASP A 176 -8.52 15.30 -6.79
CA ASP A 176 -7.82 16.57 -6.87
C ASP A 176 -7.90 17.12 -8.30
N LEU A 177 -7.78 16.23 -9.29
CA LEU A 177 -7.87 16.58 -10.71
C LEU A 177 -9.30 16.54 -11.29
N GLY A 178 -10.27 16.04 -10.52
CA GLY A 178 -11.66 15.84 -10.96
C GLY A 178 -11.81 14.96 -12.22
N ARG A 179 -10.90 14.00 -12.43
CA ARG A 179 -10.86 13.14 -13.64
C ARG A 179 -10.32 11.75 -13.34
N PHE A 180 -10.56 10.80 -14.26
CA PHE A 180 -9.89 9.49 -14.19
C PHE A 180 -8.41 9.61 -14.59
N ARG A 181 -7.52 9.14 -13.71
CA ARG A 181 -6.10 8.96 -13.98
C ARG A 181 -5.85 7.51 -14.40
N LYS A 182 -5.19 7.34 -15.55
CA LYS A 182 -4.70 6.03 -16.02
C LYS A 182 -3.48 5.62 -15.18
N ARG A 183 -3.46 4.38 -14.69
CA ARG A 183 -2.26 3.71 -14.17
C ARG A 183 -1.73 2.78 -15.26
N ASN A 184 -0.76 3.24 -16.05
CA ASN A 184 -0.12 2.46 -17.12
C ASN A 184 1.14 1.70 -16.64
N ASN A 185 1.63 0.83 -17.53
CA ASN A 185 2.52 -0.31 -17.32
C ASN A 185 4.02 0.00 -17.10
N ALA A 186 4.48 1.22 -17.32
CA ALA A 186 5.90 1.55 -17.20
C ALA A 186 6.17 2.16 -15.82
N GLY A 187 7.33 1.86 -15.22
CA GLY A 187 7.92 2.65 -14.15
C GLY A 187 8.28 4.08 -14.58
N GLU A 188 7.45 4.71 -15.41
CA GLU A 188 7.46 6.14 -15.62
C GLU A 188 6.62 6.75 -14.52
N ALA A 189 7.28 7.65 -13.79
CA ALA A 189 6.63 8.77 -13.14
C ALA A 189 5.64 9.41 -14.14
N ALA A 190 4.41 8.92 -14.17
CA ALA A 190 3.33 9.57 -14.89
C ALA A 190 2.87 10.74 -14.03
N ASP A 191 3.73 11.76 -13.95
CA ASP A 191 3.61 13.04 -13.26
C ASP A 191 3.49 13.00 -11.73
N ASP A 192 4.64 13.36 -11.15
CA ASP A 192 4.80 14.18 -9.96
C ASP A 192 3.88 15.41 -9.98
N LEU A 193 3.52 15.85 -8.77
CA LEU A 193 3.31 17.24 -8.33
C LEU A 193 2.69 18.25 -9.32
N ARG A 194 1.59 18.87 -8.86
CA ARG A 194 0.87 20.08 -9.35
C ARG A 194 -0.44 19.73 -10.09
N ASP A 195 -1.56 20.39 -9.79
CA ASP A 195 -1.73 21.72 -9.19
C ASP A 195 -2.12 21.73 -7.71
#